data_AF-A0A497BW65-F1
#
_entry.id   AF-A0A497BW65-F1
#
_cell.length_a   1.000
_cell.length_b   1.000
_cell.length_c   1.000
_cell.angle_alpha   90.00
_cell.angle_beta   90.00
_cell.angle_gamma   90.00
#
_symmetry.space_group_name_H-M   'P 1'
#
loop_
_entity.id
_entity.type
_entity.pdbx_description
1 polymer ?
#
loop_
_entity_poly.entity_id
_entity_poly.type
_entity_poly.pdbx_seq_one_letter_code
_entity_poly.pdbx_strand_id
1 'polypeptide(L)'
;MPRTTLSKTYRLIALFTLLLGGMGKITLAAGPAPHTPSTPPCPPQPETIAPAAGDIARMQNLPPLKAVLIVGPIDGDNGSWTNQEKNNMELAAAELEANGVTVHRFYAPNNDWEQIKLAADGAHFLFYRGHGVYWSPMPHPTVGGFALANRFVSSDDIRQDLHLATNSIVMLYGCFTAGGSSLDKTDIGIEEAKRRVAQYADPFFDVGAAGYYADWFGSAFQMFVRYLFQGQTLGQAYESYFDFNPNTVYRTTHPDHPQMSAWLDKDYWSGYWQYNDAFVGLPNETLLSLFAASTLGNLPDTRTFVYSIPDQLLLSSAYEMTPLNTGNDDPLTWSLAQAGEWFTATPMDGVTPSSSFWITPSAFSTDTVASYTGAVTVTAPPGTDGSPHRIDLTLRVVNTHFSYIYFPLIEKASYFLNTSGK
;
A
#
# COMPACT_ATOMS: atom_id res chain seq x y z
N MET A 1 -62.82 -49.06 10.48
CA MET A 1 -62.29 -49.21 11.85
C MET A 1 -61.76 -50.62 11.99
N PRO A 2 -60.46 -50.79 12.28
CA PRO A 2 -60.12 -51.70 13.37
C PRO A 2 -58.93 -51.21 14.22
N ARG A 3 -59.06 -51.44 15.53
CA ARG A 3 -58.05 -51.55 16.61
C ARG A 3 -58.51 -52.83 17.34
N THR A 4 -57.71 -53.81 17.74
CA THR A 4 -56.43 -53.92 18.47
C THR A 4 -55.92 -55.37 18.26
N THR A 5 -54.71 -55.87 18.59
CA THR A 5 -53.86 -55.69 19.78
C THR A 5 -52.50 -56.41 19.57
N LEU A 6 -51.50 -56.01 20.37
CA LEU A 6 -50.06 -56.30 20.40
C LEU A 6 -49.60 -57.78 20.56
N SER A 7 -48.33 -58.07 20.19
CA SER A 7 -47.29 -58.57 21.14
C SER A 7 -45.90 -58.88 20.50
N LYS A 8 -44.87 -58.15 20.98
CA LYS A 8 -43.46 -58.51 21.35
C LYS A 8 -42.62 -59.49 20.48
N THR A 9 -41.56 -59.03 19.79
CA THR A 9 -40.12 -58.87 20.19
C THR A 9 -39.19 -60.07 19.91
N TYR A 10 -38.05 -59.74 19.27
CA TYR A 10 -36.71 -60.40 19.26
C TYR A 10 -36.29 -61.38 18.15
N ARG A 11 -35.09 -61.06 17.61
CA ARG A 11 -34.06 -61.88 16.92
C ARG A 11 -34.12 -62.00 15.39
N LEU A 12 -33.41 -61.11 14.69
CA LEU A 12 -32.24 -61.49 13.85
C LEU A 12 -31.58 -60.23 13.24
N ILE A 13 -30.58 -59.66 13.92
CA ILE A 13 -29.55 -58.83 13.27
C ILE A 13 -28.22 -59.25 13.90
N ALA A 14 -27.50 -60.13 13.22
CA ALA A 14 -26.13 -60.48 13.52
C ALA A 14 -25.48 -60.96 12.22
N LEU A 15 -25.23 -60.02 11.29
CA LEU A 15 -24.32 -60.28 10.16
C LEU A 15 -23.85 -58.99 9.48
N PHE A 16 -23.35 -58.00 10.22
CA PHE A 16 -22.59 -56.88 9.63
C PHE A 16 -21.75 -56.17 10.71
N THR A 17 -20.80 -56.90 11.29
CA THR A 17 -19.82 -56.30 12.23
C THR A 17 -18.53 -57.10 12.26
N LEU A 18 -17.93 -57.36 11.10
CA LEU A 18 -16.62 -57.99 11.04
C LEU A 18 -15.84 -57.55 9.79
N LEU A 19 -15.60 -56.24 9.62
CA LEU A 19 -14.64 -55.71 8.62
C LEU A 19 -14.13 -54.28 8.91
N LEU A 20 -14.22 -53.78 10.15
CA LEU A 20 -13.73 -52.44 10.54
C LEU A 20 -12.59 -52.47 11.59
N GLY A 21 -12.07 -53.65 11.91
CA GLY A 21 -11.06 -53.85 12.97
C GLY A 21 -9.60 -53.75 12.52
N GLY A 22 -9.28 -52.96 11.49
CA GLY A 22 -7.94 -52.96 10.87
C GLY A 22 -7.46 -51.62 10.31
N MET A 23 -8.08 -50.49 10.66
CA MET A 23 -7.46 -49.20 10.43
C MET A 23 -6.57 -48.88 11.63
N GLY A 24 -5.32 -49.32 11.55
CA GLY A 24 -4.26 -48.76 12.37
C GLY A 24 -4.32 -47.24 12.25
N LYS A 25 -4.23 -46.54 13.37
CA LYS A 25 -4.10 -45.09 13.38
C LYS A 25 -2.97 -44.74 12.43
N ILE A 26 -3.31 -44.12 11.30
CA ILE A 26 -2.31 -43.45 10.47
C ILE A 26 -1.86 -42.29 11.34
N THR A 27 -0.81 -42.49 12.11
CA THR A 27 -0.07 -41.42 12.74
C THR A 27 0.56 -40.67 11.58
N LEU A 28 -0.10 -39.61 11.10
CA LEU A 28 0.54 -38.62 10.26
C LEU A 28 1.80 -38.21 11.03
N ALA A 29 2.97 -38.41 10.43
CA ALA A 29 4.22 -37.95 11.03
C ALA A 29 4.04 -36.47 11.38
N ALA A 30 4.26 -36.10 12.64
CA ALA A 30 4.25 -34.71 13.03
C ALA A 30 5.21 -33.98 12.10
N GLY A 31 4.74 -32.87 11.51
CA GLY A 31 5.60 -32.01 10.72
C GLY A 31 6.86 -31.66 11.53
N PRO A 32 8.00 -31.43 10.87
CA PRO A 32 9.22 -31.02 11.56
C PRO A 32 8.95 -29.81 12.47
N ALA A 33 9.49 -29.87 13.69
CA ALA A 33 9.29 -28.81 14.68
C ALA A 33 9.98 -27.51 14.21
N PRO A 34 9.39 -26.33 14.50
CA PRO A 34 10.04 -25.06 14.19
C PRO A 34 11.32 -24.88 15.00
N HIS A 35 12.28 -24.16 14.41
CA HIS A 35 13.56 -23.84 15.00
C HIS A 35 13.96 -22.39 14.70
N THR A 36 14.87 -21.86 15.52
CA THR A 36 15.52 -20.56 15.29
C THR A 36 17.04 -20.70 15.37
N PRO A 37 17.80 -19.90 14.62
CA PRO A 37 19.23 -19.76 14.87
C PRO A 37 19.49 -19.32 16.31
N SER A 38 20.54 -19.84 16.94
CA SER A 38 20.90 -19.46 18.31
C SER A 38 21.48 -18.05 18.42
N THR A 39 21.93 -17.49 17.30
CA THR A 39 22.57 -16.19 17.21
C THR A 39 21.76 -15.31 16.27
N PRO A 40 21.40 -14.08 16.67
CA PRO A 40 20.70 -13.17 15.77
C PRO A 40 21.61 -12.73 14.61
N PRO A 41 21.02 -12.10 13.57
CA PRO A 41 21.79 -11.35 12.59
C PRO A 41 22.75 -10.33 13.25
N CYS A 42 24.00 -10.28 12.77
CA CYS A 42 25.00 -9.36 13.28
C CYS A 42 25.65 -8.61 12.12
N PRO A 43 25.11 -7.45 11.71
CA PRO A 43 25.72 -6.63 10.67
C PRO A 43 27.03 -5.97 11.16
N PRO A 44 27.92 -5.54 10.26
CA PRO A 44 29.16 -4.86 10.62
C PRO A 44 28.93 -3.40 11.05
N GLN A 45 29.39 -3.05 12.27
CA GLN A 45 29.40 -1.71 12.91
C GLN A 45 28.03 -0.97 13.04
N PRO A 46 27.79 -0.26 14.16
CA PRO A 46 26.64 0.64 14.27
C PRO A 46 26.85 1.95 13.51
N GLU A 47 25.81 2.43 12.84
CA GLU A 47 25.81 3.67 12.08
C GLU A 47 25.86 4.95 12.93
N THR A 48 26.46 6.00 12.37
CA THR A 48 26.20 7.40 12.73
C THR A 48 25.19 8.01 11.76
N ILE A 49 23.95 8.20 12.21
CA ILE A 49 22.87 8.78 11.40
C ILE A 49 22.88 10.31 11.58
N ALA A 50 22.99 11.06 10.48
CA ALA A 50 22.78 12.50 10.51
C ALA A 50 21.27 12.83 10.54
N PRO A 51 20.83 13.83 11.31
CA PRO A 51 19.45 14.29 11.25
C PRO A 51 19.20 14.97 9.90
N ALA A 52 18.16 14.54 9.19
CA ALA A 52 17.64 15.24 8.01
C ALA A 52 16.19 15.66 8.29
N ALA A 53 15.90 16.94 8.09
CA ALA A 53 14.55 17.50 8.19
C ALA A 53 13.79 17.20 6.88
N GLY A 54 12.61 16.59 6.99
CA GLY A 54 11.69 16.38 5.87
C GLY A 54 10.63 17.48 5.80
N ASP A 55 10.23 17.85 4.58
CA ASP A 55 9.11 18.75 4.31
C ASP A 55 7.77 18.01 4.53
N ILE A 56 7.11 18.29 5.66
CA ILE A 56 5.88 17.64 6.14
C ILE A 56 4.65 17.99 5.26
N ALA A 57 4.76 18.98 4.37
CA ALA A 57 3.62 19.56 3.66
C ALA A 57 2.92 18.60 2.66
N ARG A 58 3.57 17.53 2.21
CA ARG A 58 3.07 16.67 1.12
C ARG A 58 2.12 15.54 1.55
N MET A 59 1.94 15.33 2.86
CA MET A 59 1.27 14.14 3.41
C MET A 59 -0.16 14.39 3.90
N GLN A 60 -0.74 15.56 3.62
CA GLN A 60 -2.04 16.00 4.16
C GLN A 60 -3.25 15.17 3.68
N ASN A 61 -3.08 14.37 2.62
CA ASN A 61 -4.17 13.59 2.00
C ASN A 61 -4.20 12.12 2.45
N LEU A 62 -3.34 11.72 3.38
CA LEU A 62 -3.36 10.35 3.89
C LEU A 62 -4.48 10.17 4.92
N PRO A 63 -5.19 9.03 4.90
CA PRO A 63 -6.10 8.69 5.97
C PRO A 63 -5.31 8.42 7.27
N PRO A 64 -5.99 8.32 8.43
CA PRO A 64 -5.35 7.85 9.65
C PRO A 64 -4.71 6.47 9.42
N LEU A 65 -3.38 6.42 9.44
CA LEU A 65 -2.62 5.19 9.25
C LEU A 65 -2.43 4.45 10.58
N LYS A 66 -2.23 3.13 10.49
CA LYS A 66 -2.06 2.25 11.64
C LYS A 66 -0.88 1.30 11.44
N ALA A 67 -0.08 1.09 12.47
CA ALA A 67 1.06 0.19 12.48
C ALA A 67 1.01 -0.82 13.64
N VAL A 68 1.49 -2.03 13.40
CA VAL A 68 1.70 -3.08 14.39
C VAL A 68 3.19 -3.43 14.44
N LEU A 69 3.81 -3.24 15.61
CA LEU A 69 5.22 -3.45 15.84
C LEU A 69 5.42 -4.63 16.79
N ILE A 70 6.08 -5.67 16.31
CA ILE A 70 6.27 -6.93 17.02
C ILE A 70 7.75 -7.11 17.33
N VAL A 71 8.08 -7.45 18.58
CA VAL A 71 9.44 -7.86 18.97
C VAL A 71 9.38 -9.23 19.64
N GLY A 72 10.04 -10.21 19.03
CA GLY A 72 10.20 -11.57 19.55
C GLY A 72 11.37 -11.68 20.54
N PRO A 73 11.38 -12.66 21.46
CA PRO A 73 12.56 -12.90 22.29
C PRO A 73 13.70 -13.51 21.45
N ILE A 74 14.92 -13.01 21.63
CA ILE A 74 16.12 -13.52 20.97
C ILE A 74 16.98 -14.32 21.95
N ASP A 75 17.32 -13.70 23.08
CA ASP A 75 18.11 -14.22 24.19
C ASP A 75 17.30 -14.22 25.50
N GLY A 76 15.99 -14.50 25.38
CA GLY A 76 14.99 -14.40 26.44
C GLY A 76 14.34 -13.02 26.50
N ASP A 77 13.19 -12.91 27.18
CA ASP A 77 12.31 -11.73 27.08
C ASP A 77 12.97 -10.39 27.44
N ASN A 78 14.01 -10.43 28.29
CA ASN A 78 14.75 -9.25 28.75
C ASN A 78 16.27 -9.38 28.51
N GLY A 79 16.68 -10.28 27.62
CA GLY A 79 18.08 -10.43 27.24
C GLY A 79 18.62 -9.18 26.54
N SER A 80 19.95 -9.09 26.43
CA SER A 80 20.63 -7.94 25.85
C SER A 80 20.25 -7.68 24.39
N TRP A 81 20.17 -8.73 23.56
CA TRP A 81 19.76 -8.59 22.16
C TRP A 81 18.29 -8.27 22.06
N THR A 82 17.45 -8.92 22.86
CA THR A 82 16.01 -8.64 22.87
C THR A 82 15.72 -7.18 23.24
N ASN A 83 16.42 -6.64 24.25
CA ASN A 83 16.27 -5.23 24.62
C ASN A 83 16.84 -4.27 23.58
N GLN A 84 17.93 -4.64 22.91
CA GLN A 84 18.46 -3.87 21.78
C GLN A 84 17.44 -3.80 20.64
N GLU A 85 16.77 -4.90 20.31
CA GLU A 85 15.77 -4.95 19.25
C GLU A 85 14.47 -4.19 19.62
N LYS A 86 14.09 -4.17 20.90
CA LYS A 86 13.05 -3.25 21.40
C LYS A 86 13.45 -1.80 21.17
N ASN A 87 14.69 -1.42 21.49
CA ASN A 87 15.17 -0.05 21.29
C ASN A 87 15.22 0.34 19.80
N ASN A 88 15.70 -0.57 18.94
CA ASN A 88 15.71 -0.36 17.49
C ASN A 88 14.29 -0.20 16.94
N MET A 89 13.34 -1.00 17.42
CA MET A 89 11.93 -0.88 17.03
C MET A 89 11.32 0.46 17.48
N GLU A 90 11.69 0.98 18.66
CA GLU A 90 11.23 2.29 19.12
C GLU A 90 11.73 3.45 18.24
N LEU A 91 12.84 3.30 17.52
CA LEU A 91 13.27 4.31 16.53
C LEU A 91 12.25 4.44 15.39
N ALA A 92 11.76 3.31 14.87
CA ALA A 92 10.72 3.29 13.85
C ALA A 92 9.37 3.75 14.41
N ALA A 93 9.02 3.33 15.64
CA ALA A 93 7.80 3.76 16.32
C ALA A 93 7.73 5.28 16.47
N ALA A 94 8.83 5.91 16.91
CA ALA A 94 8.90 7.36 17.07
C ALA A 94 8.74 8.09 15.73
N GLU A 95 9.32 7.57 14.64
CA GLU A 95 9.16 8.14 13.30
C GLU A 95 7.71 8.02 12.80
N LEU A 96 7.08 6.86 13.00
CA LEU A 96 5.67 6.63 12.67
C LEU A 96 4.73 7.57 13.45
N GLU A 97 4.91 7.67 14.77
CA GLU A 97 4.12 8.54 15.65
C GLU A 97 4.32 10.02 15.31
N ALA A 98 5.54 10.44 14.97
CA ALA A 98 5.83 11.80 14.51
C ALA A 98 5.09 12.17 13.22
N ASN A 99 4.73 11.16 12.41
CA ASN A 99 3.92 11.32 11.20
C ASN A 99 2.43 10.99 11.41
N GLY A 100 1.96 10.92 12.66
CA GLY A 100 0.53 10.75 12.98
C GLY A 100 -0.01 9.33 12.83
N VAL A 101 0.85 8.32 12.68
CA VAL A 101 0.45 6.92 12.61
C VAL A 101 0.09 6.41 14.00
N THR A 102 -1.03 5.67 14.11
CA THR A 102 -1.37 4.96 15.35
C THR A 102 -0.53 3.69 15.48
N VAL A 103 0.28 3.58 16.54
CA VAL A 103 1.22 2.47 16.73
C VAL A 103 0.76 1.53 17.85
N HIS A 104 0.63 0.24 17.53
CA HIS A 104 0.40 -0.84 18.49
C HIS A 104 1.69 -1.66 18.69
N ARG A 105 2.16 -1.74 19.94
CA ARG A 105 3.42 -2.43 20.30
C ARG A 105 3.15 -3.77 20.96
N PHE A 106 3.82 -4.81 20.48
CA PHE A 106 3.74 -6.18 20.99
C PHE A 106 5.15 -6.73 21.19
N TYR A 107 5.77 -6.40 22.32
CA TYR A 107 7.15 -6.77 22.60
C TYR A 107 7.21 -7.86 23.65
N ALA A 108 8.11 -8.84 23.46
CA ALA A 108 8.36 -9.91 24.42
C ALA A 108 8.51 -9.38 25.86
N PRO A 109 7.83 -9.99 26.86
CA PRO A 109 7.00 -11.19 26.76
C PRO A 109 5.55 -10.94 26.29
N ASN A 110 5.15 -9.68 26.12
CA ASN A 110 3.77 -9.25 25.84
C ASN A 110 3.50 -9.18 24.32
N ASN A 111 3.77 -10.27 23.61
CA ASN A 111 3.58 -10.38 22.17
C ASN A 111 2.59 -11.49 21.81
N ASP A 112 1.42 -11.47 22.46
CA ASP A 112 0.37 -12.46 22.27
C ASP A 112 -0.22 -12.41 20.85
N TRP A 113 -0.30 -13.57 20.20
CA TRP A 113 -0.75 -13.66 18.81
C TRP A 113 -2.21 -13.24 18.61
N GLU A 114 -3.11 -13.58 19.54
CA GLU A 114 -4.51 -13.20 19.41
C GLU A 114 -4.69 -11.69 19.47
N GLN A 115 -3.91 -11.00 20.31
CA GLN A 115 -3.91 -9.54 20.36
C GLN A 115 -3.27 -8.91 19.13
N ILE A 116 -2.19 -9.51 18.61
CA ILE A 116 -1.53 -9.07 17.37
C ILE A 116 -2.52 -9.11 16.21
N LYS A 117 -3.27 -10.20 16.04
CA LYS A 117 -4.30 -10.33 15.00
C LYS A 117 -5.33 -9.22 15.03
N LEU A 118 -5.86 -8.95 16.23
CA LEU A 118 -6.86 -7.89 16.42
C LEU A 118 -6.29 -6.50 16.09
N ALA A 119 -5.04 -6.22 16.47
CA ALA A 119 -4.42 -4.94 16.13
C ALA A 119 -4.06 -4.83 14.64
N ALA A 120 -3.70 -5.95 14.00
CA ALA A 120 -3.28 -6.03 12.60
C ALA A 120 -4.44 -5.82 11.62
N ASP A 121 -5.69 -6.01 12.04
CA ASP A 121 -6.88 -5.82 11.20
C ASP A 121 -6.96 -4.41 10.60
N GLY A 122 -6.67 -4.22 9.31
CA GLY A 122 -6.56 -2.92 8.65
C GLY A 122 -5.30 -2.12 9.04
N ALA A 123 -4.24 -2.76 9.54
CA ALA A 123 -2.94 -2.12 9.72
C ALA A 123 -2.25 -1.91 8.36
N HIS A 124 -1.73 -0.70 8.15
CA HIS A 124 -1.03 -0.29 6.93
C HIS A 124 0.45 -0.72 6.96
N PHE A 125 0.92 -1.04 8.16
CA PHE A 125 2.31 -1.23 8.50
C PHE A 125 2.45 -2.40 9.47
N LEU A 126 3.29 -3.37 9.13
CA LEU A 126 3.63 -4.49 10.01
C LEU A 126 5.16 -4.59 10.15
N PHE A 127 5.63 -4.56 11.39
CA PHE A 127 7.05 -4.59 11.70
C PHE A 127 7.33 -5.79 12.60
N TYR A 128 8.41 -6.51 12.33
CA TYR A 128 8.90 -7.57 13.22
C TYR A 128 10.40 -7.51 13.38
N ARG A 129 10.87 -7.52 14.64
CA ARG A 129 12.27 -7.75 14.98
C ARG A 129 12.37 -8.96 15.92
N GLY A 130 13.08 -9.99 15.50
CA GLY A 130 13.26 -11.18 16.33
C GLY A 130 14.07 -12.26 15.64
N HIS A 131 13.83 -13.51 16.04
CA HIS A 131 14.43 -14.66 15.38
C HIS A 131 13.81 -14.92 14.01
N GLY A 132 14.66 -15.37 13.08
CA GLY A 132 14.19 -16.06 11.88
C GLY A 132 13.75 -17.48 12.20
N VAL A 133 12.59 -17.89 11.70
CA VAL A 133 12.04 -19.23 11.84
C VAL A 133 12.35 -20.09 10.62
N TYR A 134 12.69 -21.35 10.89
CA TYR A 134 12.82 -22.39 9.88
C TYR A 134 12.19 -23.70 10.35
N TRP A 135 11.68 -24.47 9.38
CA TRP A 135 10.78 -25.59 9.61
C TRP A 135 11.35 -26.92 9.12
N SER A 136 12.47 -26.94 8.40
CA SER A 136 13.09 -28.20 7.96
C SER A 136 14.61 -28.15 8.13
N PRO A 137 15.32 -29.30 8.07
CA PRO A 137 16.76 -29.31 8.28
C PRO A 137 17.54 -28.44 7.28
N MET A 138 18.66 -27.88 7.75
CA MET A 138 19.69 -27.22 6.95
C MET A 138 20.33 -28.19 5.93
N PRO A 139 20.93 -27.71 4.82
CA PRO A 139 21.24 -26.30 4.51
C PRO A 139 20.17 -25.53 3.73
N HIS A 140 19.15 -26.20 3.21
CA HIS A 140 18.07 -25.60 2.43
C HIS A 140 16.72 -25.74 3.15
N PRO A 141 16.55 -25.04 4.30
CA PRO A 141 15.35 -25.20 5.09
C PRO A 141 14.15 -24.50 4.44
N THR A 142 12.93 -24.96 4.74
CA THR A 142 11.73 -24.15 4.59
C THR A 142 11.76 -23.07 5.67
N VAL A 143 11.57 -21.81 5.31
CA VAL A 143 11.67 -20.67 6.22
C VAL A 143 10.40 -19.81 6.18
N GLY A 144 10.21 -18.98 7.20
CA GLY A 144 9.07 -18.05 7.27
C GLY A 144 8.36 -18.11 8.62
N GLY A 145 7.69 -17.01 8.98
CA GLY A 145 6.93 -16.88 10.22
C GLY A 145 7.59 -16.04 11.30
N PHE A 146 7.03 -16.08 12.51
CA PHE A 146 7.49 -15.33 13.68
C PHE A 146 7.80 -16.23 14.87
N ALA A 147 8.81 -15.84 15.66
CA ALA A 147 9.09 -16.42 16.97
C ALA A 147 8.58 -15.46 18.06
N LEU A 148 7.47 -15.81 18.71
CA LEU A 148 6.89 -15.05 19.82
C LEU A 148 7.25 -15.70 21.16
N ALA A 149 6.95 -15.02 22.28
CA ALA A 149 7.37 -15.50 23.60
C ALA A 149 6.78 -16.88 23.97
N ASN A 150 5.58 -17.18 23.49
CA ASN A 150 4.85 -18.40 23.83
C ASN A 150 4.54 -19.32 22.64
N ARG A 151 4.89 -18.93 21.40
CA ARG A 151 4.63 -19.75 20.20
C ARG A 151 5.47 -19.35 19.01
N PHE A 152 5.56 -20.29 18.06
CA PHE A 152 5.90 -19.99 16.68
C PHE A 152 4.62 -19.70 15.90
N VAL A 153 4.71 -18.75 14.97
CA VAL A 153 3.68 -18.43 13.98
C VAL A 153 4.23 -18.85 12.63
N SER A 154 3.49 -19.67 11.90
CA SER A 154 3.86 -20.14 10.55
C SER A 154 3.42 -19.16 9.46
N SER A 155 3.92 -19.35 8.23
CA SER A 155 3.42 -18.61 7.07
C SER A 155 1.93 -18.87 6.81
N ASP A 156 1.44 -20.07 7.11
CA ASP A 156 0.02 -20.40 6.97
C ASP A 156 -0.84 -19.72 8.04
N ASP A 157 -0.34 -19.62 9.29
CA ASP A 157 -0.98 -18.80 10.31
C ASP A 157 -1.09 -17.35 9.81
N ILE A 158 -0.01 -16.77 9.26
CA ILE A 158 -0.03 -15.39 8.73
C ILE A 158 -1.10 -15.21 7.65
N ARG A 159 -1.15 -16.11 6.66
CA ARG A 159 -2.15 -16.05 5.57
C ARG A 159 -3.58 -16.14 6.07
N GLN A 160 -3.82 -16.97 7.08
CA GLN A 160 -5.14 -17.22 7.60
C GLN A 160 -5.62 -16.12 8.55
N ASP A 161 -4.70 -15.57 9.35
CA ASP A 161 -5.05 -14.82 10.55
C ASP A 161 -4.80 -13.31 10.43
N LEU A 162 -3.84 -12.87 9.60
CA LEU A 162 -3.55 -11.45 9.45
C LEU A 162 -4.40 -10.83 8.34
N HIS A 163 -5.21 -9.86 8.73
CA HIS A 163 -6.03 -9.05 7.81
C HIS A 163 -5.44 -7.64 7.71
N LEU A 164 -4.27 -7.49 7.10
CA LEU A 164 -3.66 -6.18 6.92
C LEU A 164 -4.51 -5.29 5.99
N ALA A 165 -4.29 -3.98 6.01
CA ALA A 165 -4.84 -3.11 4.98
C ALA A 165 -4.29 -3.52 3.61
N THR A 166 -5.13 -3.40 2.57
CA THR A 166 -4.67 -3.50 1.18
C THR A 166 -3.48 -2.57 0.98
N ASN A 167 -2.48 -3.03 0.23
CA ASN A 167 -1.23 -2.33 -0.04
C ASN A 167 -0.33 -2.11 1.19
N SER A 168 -0.54 -2.84 2.29
CA SER A 168 0.30 -2.73 3.49
C SER A 168 1.80 -2.91 3.19
N ILE A 169 2.62 -2.32 4.06
CA ILE A 169 4.08 -2.38 3.99
C ILE A 169 4.59 -3.18 5.19
N VAL A 170 5.42 -4.18 4.92
CA VAL A 170 5.98 -5.11 5.91
C VAL A 170 7.50 -4.88 6.04
N MET A 171 8.02 -4.85 7.26
CA MET A 171 9.45 -4.70 7.54
C MET A 171 9.94 -5.75 8.55
N LEU A 172 10.87 -6.63 8.14
CA LEU A 172 11.33 -7.77 8.95
C LEU A 172 12.83 -7.77 9.22
N TYR A 173 13.18 -7.98 10.49
CA TYR A 173 14.52 -8.29 10.95
C TYR A 173 14.51 -9.71 11.50
N GLY A 174 15.45 -10.52 11.02
CA GLY A 174 15.66 -11.87 11.47
C GLY A 174 16.62 -12.61 10.54
N CYS A 175 17.08 -13.78 10.97
CA CYS A 175 17.76 -14.66 10.02
C CYS A 175 16.80 -15.06 8.90
N PHE A 176 17.34 -15.31 7.72
CA PHE A 176 16.66 -15.71 6.48
C PHE A 176 15.74 -14.65 5.85
N THR A 177 15.31 -13.60 6.58
CA THR A 177 14.36 -12.58 6.07
C THR A 177 14.91 -11.82 4.87
N ALA A 178 16.21 -11.51 4.88
CA ALA A 178 16.95 -10.90 3.77
C ALA A 178 17.75 -11.94 2.95
N GLY A 179 17.59 -13.23 3.23
CA GLY A 179 18.27 -14.34 2.55
C GLY A 179 19.37 -15.01 3.37
N GLY A 180 20.27 -14.24 3.99
CA GLY A 180 21.36 -14.78 4.81
C GLY A 180 20.92 -15.31 6.18
N SER A 181 21.81 -15.96 6.91
CA SER A 181 21.57 -16.43 8.28
C SER A 181 22.89 -16.56 9.04
N SER A 182 22.87 -16.40 10.36
CA SER A 182 24.04 -16.65 11.22
C SER A 182 24.50 -18.12 11.21
N LEU A 183 23.64 -19.02 10.74
CA LEU A 183 23.96 -20.44 10.53
C LEU A 183 24.80 -20.69 9.27
N ASP A 184 24.76 -19.79 8.31
CA ASP A 184 25.54 -19.93 7.08
C ASP A 184 27.04 -19.76 7.41
N LYS A 185 27.88 -20.52 6.72
CA LYS A 185 29.36 -20.53 6.93
C LYS A 185 30.14 -20.17 5.67
N THR A 186 29.42 -19.96 4.57
CA THR A 186 29.92 -19.63 3.25
C THR A 186 28.87 -18.78 2.53
N ASP A 187 29.23 -18.17 1.41
CA ASP A 187 28.26 -17.54 0.51
C ASP A 187 27.22 -18.59 0.08
N ILE A 188 25.95 -18.32 0.37
CA ILE A 188 24.81 -19.21 0.04
C ILE A 188 24.45 -19.16 -1.44
N GLY A 189 24.94 -18.15 -2.16
CA GLY A 189 24.60 -17.88 -3.54
C GLY A 189 23.20 -17.28 -3.72
N ILE A 190 23.01 -16.65 -4.87
CA ILE A 190 21.80 -15.87 -5.15
C ILE A 190 20.53 -16.72 -5.20
N GLU A 191 20.58 -17.96 -5.70
CA GLU A 191 19.36 -18.79 -5.81
C GLU A 191 18.79 -19.16 -4.44
N GLU A 192 19.65 -19.46 -3.46
CA GLU A 192 19.19 -19.77 -2.11
C GLU A 192 18.70 -18.50 -1.39
N ALA A 193 19.40 -17.37 -1.56
CA ALA A 193 18.95 -16.08 -1.02
C ALA A 193 17.57 -15.69 -1.57
N LYS A 194 17.39 -15.75 -2.90
CA LYS A 194 16.11 -15.49 -3.58
C LYS A 194 15.00 -16.39 -3.06
N ARG A 195 15.27 -17.69 -2.89
CA ARG A 195 14.30 -18.66 -2.37
C ARG A 195 13.86 -18.31 -0.95
N ARG A 196 14.80 -17.98 -0.05
CA ARG A 196 14.52 -17.66 1.35
C ARG A 196 13.74 -16.33 1.49
N VAL A 197 14.14 -15.29 0.77
CA VAL A 197 13.42 -14.01 0.72
C VAL A 197 12.01 -14.20 0.19
N ALA A 198 11.85 -14.96 -0.91
CA ALA A 198 10.54 -15.27 -1.46
C ALA A 198 9.66 -15.98 -0.41
N GLN A 199 10.15 -17.03 0.24
CA GLN A 199 9.38 -17.76 1.26
C GLN A 199 8.93 -16.89 2.46
N TYR A 200 9.73 -15.89 2.85
CA TYR A 200 9.34 -14.95 3.91
C TYR A 200 8.31 -13.93 3.45
N ALA A 201 8.46 -13.38 2.24
CA ALA A 201 7.62 -12.30 1.75
C ALA A 201 6.25 -12.80 1.25
N ASP A 202 6.21 -14.00 0.67
CA ASP A 202 5.04 -14.65 0.06
C ASP A 202 3.74 -14.57 0.90
N PRO A 203 3.68 -14.98 2.19
CA PRO A 203 2.44 -14.92 2.96
C PRO A 203 1.90 -13.50 3.15
N PHE A 204 2.74 -12.45 3.07
CA PHE A 204 2.28 -11.07 3.18
C PHE A 204 1.68 -10.56 1.88
N PHE A 205 2.21 -11.00 0.73
CA PHE A 205 1.63 -10.68 -0.57
C PHE A 205 0.31 -11.41 -0.81
N ASP A 206 0.17 -12.63 -0.30
CA ASP A 206 -1.10 -13.37 -0.30
C ASP A 206 -2.22 -12.63 0.46
N VAL A 207 -1.87 -11.84 1.49
CA VAL A 207 -2.83 -11.00 2.25
C VAL A 207 -2.85 -9.54 1.78
N GLY A 208 -2.25 -9.24 0.63
CA GLY A 208 -2.42 -7.95 -0.06
C GLY A 208 -1.37 -6.88 0.27
N ALA A 209 -0.20 -7.23 0.81
CA ALA A 209 0.90 -6.27 0.96
C ALA A 209 1.40 -5.76 -0.41
N ALA A 210 1.86 -4.50 -0.45
CA ALA A 210 2.49 -3.90 -1.63
C ALA A 210 4.03 -3.80 -1.51
N GLY A 211 4.56 -3.94 -0.29
CA GLY A 211 5.98 -3.84 -0.03
C GLY A 211 6.44 -4.68 1.15
N TYR A 212 7.63 -5.25 1.01
CA TYR A 212 8.36 -6.02 2.00
C TYR A 212 9.80 -5.51 2.03
N TYR A 213 10.29 -5.16 3.21
CA TYR A 213 11.69 -4.83 3.47
C TYR A 213 12.24 -5.83 4.47
N ALA A 214 13.49 -6.24 4.28
CA ALA A 214 14.22 -6.97 5.29
C ALA A 214 15.64 -6.48 5.38
N ASP A 215 16.05 -6.08 6.58
CA ASP A 215 17.35 -5.47 6.81
C ASP A 215 17.88 -5.84 8.20
N TRP A 216 19.19 -6.06 8.31
CA TRP A 216 19.87 -6.47 9.54
C TRP A 216 20.37 -5.32 10.41
N PHE A 217 20.46 -4.10 9.90
CA PHE A 217 20.85 -2.92 10.64
C PHE A 217 19.72 -2.42 11.53
N GLY A 218 20.07 -1.91 12.71
CA GLY A 218 19.10 -1.48 13.72
C GLY A 218 18.22 -0.31 13.29
N SER A 219 18.78 0.61 12.50
CA SER A 219 18.18 1.86 12.05
C SER A 219 17.38 1.76 10.75
N ALA A 220 17.50 0.67 10.01
CA ALA A 220 16.91 0.53 8.68
C ALA A 220 15.41 0.84 8.68
N PHE A 221 14.66 0.31 9.63
CA PHE A 221 13.22 0.51 9.73
C PHE A 221 12.84 1.98 9.95
N GLN A 222 13.58 2.68 10.81
CA GLN A 222 13.39 4.12 11.01
C GLN A 222 13.63 4.87 9.71
N MET A 223 14.71 4.55 9.00
CA MET A 223 15.11 5.25 7.78
C MET A 223 14.15 4.98 6.62
N PHE A 224 13.73 3.72 6.42
CA PHE A 224 12.70 3.39 5.43
C PHE A 224 11.41 4.15 5.71
N VAL A 225 10.91 4.15 6.95
CA VAL A 225 9.73 4.96 7.33
C VAL A 225 9.97 6.43 7.00
N ARG A 226 11.10 7.01 7.42
CA ARG A 226 11.41 8.41 7.14
C ARG A 226 11.37 8.74 5.65
N TYR A 227 12.00 7.92 4.81
CA TYR A 227 12.04 8.15 3.37
C TYR A 227 10.67 8.04 2.72
N LEU A 228 9.88 7.04 3.13
CA LEU A 228 8.49 6.89 2.68
C LEU A 228 7.66 8.13 3.03
N PHE A 229 7.80 8.64 4.27
CA PHE A 229 7.09 9.85 4.69
C PHE A 229 7.63 11.15 4.08
N GLN A 230 8.84 11.14 3.51
CA GLN A 230 9.38 12.21 2.66
C GLN A 230 8.86 12.15 1.22
N GLY A 231 7.96 11.20 0.91
CA GLY A 231 7.33 11.05 -0.39
C GLY A 231 8.19 10.32 -1.42
N GLN A 232 9.22 9.59 -0.97
CA GLN A 232 9.94 8.67 -1.84
C GLN A 232 9.06 7.47 -2.21
N THR A 233 9.35 6.86 -3.36
CA THR A 233 8.72 5.58 -3.71
C THR A 233 9.25 4.45 -2.81
N LEU A 234 8.55 3.30 -2.80
CA LEU A 234 8.99 2.13 -2.04
C LEU A 234 10.42 1.72 -2.42
N GLY A 235 10.73 1.70 -3.72
CA GLY A 235 12.05 1.37 -4.21
C GLY A 235 13.10 2.43 -3.85
N GLN A 236 12.76 3.72 -3.94
CA GLN A 236 13.66 4.80 -3.55
C GLN A 236 14.00 4.78 -2.06
N ALA A 237 13.05 4.43 -1.19
CA ALA A 237 13.28 4.30 0.24
C ALA A 237 14.32 3.21 0.54
N TYR A 238 14.29 2.09 -0.19
CA TYR A 238 15.32 1.05 -0.13
C TYR A 238 16.67 1.59 -0.62
N GLU A 239 16.71 2.17 -1.82
CA GLU A 239 17.94 2.66 -2.46
C GLU A 239 18.60 3.84 -1.73
N SER A 240 17.83 4.59 -0.94
CA SER A 240 18.32 5.72 -0.16
C SER A 240 18.96 5.31 1.17
N TYR A 241 18.75 4.08 1.62
CA TYR A 241 19.39 3.60 2.84
C TYR A 241 20.87 3.33 2.58
N PHE A 242 21.72 3.59 3.57
CA PHE A 242 23.17 3.61 3.37
C PHE A 242 23.76 2.23 3.00
N ASP A 243 23.10 1.14 3.41
CA ASP A 243 23.52 -0.23 3.18
C ASP A 243 23.34 -0.64 1.72
N PHE A 244 22.42 0.01 1.02
CA PHE A 244 22.20 -0.23 -0.39
C PHE A 244 23.47 0.05 -1.20
N ASN A 245 23.84 -0.92 -2.03
CA ASN A 245 24.97 -0.83 -2.92
C ASN A 245 24.58 -1.26 -4.34
N PRO A 246 24.59 -0.33 -5.32
CA PRO A 246 24.16 -0.62 -6.68
C PRO A 246 25.05 -1.64 -7.41
N ASN A 247 26.24 -1.97 -6.88
CA ASN A 247 27.15 -2.94 -7.49
C ASN A 247 26.91 -4.38 -7.01
N THR A 248 26.23 -4.56 -5.88
CA THR A 248 26.04 -5.86 -5.23
C THR A 248 24.58 -6.30 -5.22
N VAL A 249 23.65 -5.35 -5.33
CA VAL A 249 22.22 -5.63 -5.47
C VAL A 249 21.92 -6.51 -6.70
N TYR A 250 21.21 -7.61 -6.47
CA TYR A 250 20.63 -8.44 -7.50
C TYR A 250 19.15 -8.11 -7.68
N ARG A 251 18.74 -7.71 -8.89
CA ARG A 251 17.36 -7.35 -9.22
C ARG A 251 16.68 -8.45 -10.04
N THR A 252 15.51 -8.85 -9.60
CA THR A 252 14.67 -9.89 -10.19
C THR A 252 13.20 -9.62 -9.85
N THR A 253 12.34 -10.64 -9.95
CA THR A 253 10.94 -10.60 -9.53
C THR A 253 10.65 -11.74 -8.55
N HIS A 254 9.59 -11.58 -7.75
CA HIS A 254 9.11 -12.66 -6.89
C HIS A 254 8.61 -13.84 -7.75
N PRO A 255 8.98 -15.10 -7.47
CA PRO A 255 8.62 -16.24 -8.31
C PRO A 255 7.11 -16.49 -8.41
N ASP A 256 6.39 -16.35 -7.30
CA ASP A 256 4.95 -16.62 -7.22
C ASP A 256 4.09 -15.34 -7.32
N HIS A 257 4.74 -14.16 -7.33
CA HIS A 257 4.09 -12.85 -7.48
C HIS A 257 4.88 -12.00 -8.49
N PRO A 258 4.85 -12.34 -9.79
CA PRO A 258 5.76 -11.76 -10.80
C PRO A 258 5.59 -10.24 -11.00
N GLN A 259 4.49 -9.64 -10.53
CA GLN A 259 4.28 -8.19 -10.48
C GLN A 259 5.16 -7.49 -9.42
N MET A 260 5.64 -8.23 -8.42
CA MET A 260 6.51 -7.70 -7.37
C MET A 260 7.96 -7.78 -7.81
N SER A 261 8.65 -6.65 -7.84
CA SER A 261 10.10 -6.61 -7.99
C SER A 261 10.75 -7.21 -6.75
N ALA A 262 11.89 -7.89 -6.91
CA ALA A 262 12.68 -8.43 -5.80
C ALA A 262 14.14 -8.01 -5.96
N TRP A 263 14.66 -7.27 -4.99
CA TRP A 263 16.00 -6.71 -4.94
C TRP A 263 16.70 -7.27 -3.70
N LEU A 264 17.82 -7.95 -3.90
CA LEU A 264 18.56 -8.62 -2.82
C LEU A 264 19.99 -8.09 -2.85
N ASP A 265 20.38 -7.38 -1.81
CA ASP A 265 21.75 -6.90 -1.64
C ASP A 265 22.55 -7.81 -0.71
N LYS A 266 23.87 -7.68 -0.82
CA LYS A 266 24.82 -8.43 -0.03
C LYS A 266 26.09 -7.65 0.20
N ASP A 267 26.66 -7.87 1.37
CA ASP A 267 27.96 -7.31 1.72
C ASP A 267 28.99 -8.39 2.02
N TYR A 268 30.24 -7.98 1.91
CA TYR A 268 31.37 -8.84 2.20
C TYR A 268 31.86 -8.60 3.64
N TRP A 269 31.46 -9.46 4.56
CA TRP A 269 32.03 -9.49 5.92
C TRP A 269 32.17 -10.92 6.45
N SER A 270 32.96 -11.10 7.51
CA SER A 270 33.29 -12.42 8.06
C SER A 270 33.96 -13.39 7.06
N GLY A 271 34.54 -12.87 5.97
CA GLY A 271 35.28 -13.64 4.97
C GLY A 271 34.44 -14.27 3.85
N TYR A 272 33.17 -13.90 3.71
CA TYR A 272 32.29 -14.33 2.62
C TYR A 272 31.17 -13.29 2.37
N TRP A 273 30.44 -13.44 1.26
CA TRP A 273 29.27 -12.59 0.98
C TRP A 273 28.06 -13.03 1.79
N GLN A 274 27.35 -12.08 2.41
CA GLN A 274 26.14 -12.31 3.19
C GLN A 274 25.02 -11.42 2.68
N TYR A 275 23.84 -12.01 2.49
CA TYR A 275 22.64 -11.27 2.11
C TYR A 275 21.94 -10.75 3.37
N ASN A 276 21.79 -9.45 3.46
CA ASN A 276 21.40 -8.73 4.68
C ASN A 276 20.42 -7.59 4.45
N ASP A 277 20.20 -7.20 3.21
CA ASP A 277 19.24 -6.18 2.82
C ASP A 277 18.44 -6.67 1.60
N ALA A 278 17.12 -6.57 1.68
CA ALA A 278 16.22 -7.00 0.63
C ALA A 278 14.95 -6.13 0.58
N PHE A 279 14.52 -5.84 -0.65
CA PHE A 279 13.23 -5.25 -0.95
C PHE A 279 12.45 -6.16 -1.88
N VAL A 280 11.17 -6.39 -1.59
CA VAL A 280 10.24 -7.03 -2.52
C VAL A 280 8.95 -6.23 -2.57
N GLY A 281 8.45 -5.84 -3.75
CA GLY A 281 7.21 -5.09 -3.84
C GLY A 281 7.04 -4.26 -5.12
N LEU A 282 6.19 -3.24 -5.03
CA LEU A 282 5.89 -2.28 -6.09
C LEU A 282 6.83 -1.06 -6.00
N PRO A 283 7.96 -1.01 -6.73
CA PRO A 283 9.04 -0.05 -6.47
C PRO A 283 8.70 1.41 -6.78
N ASN A 284 7.68 1.65 -7.60
CA ASN A 284 7.29 2.99 -8.06
C ASN A 284 6.17 3.62 -7.21
N GLU A 285 5.59 2.87 -6.27
CA GLU A 285 4.49 3.34 -5.45
C GLU A 285 4.99 4.21 -4.30
N THR A 286 4.18 5.19 -3.90
CA THR A 286 4.41 6.07 -2.75
C THR A 286 3.33 5.83 -1.69
N LEU A 287 3.49 6.35 -0.48
CA LEU A 287 2.40 6.27 0.52
C LEU A 287 1.09 6.89 0.01
N LEU A 288 1.16 7.96 -0.78
CA LEU A 288 -0.03 8.59 -1.37
C LEU A 288 -0.72 7.69 -2.39
N SER A 289 0.03 7.09 -3.32
CA SER A 289 -0.57 6.19 -4.31
C SER A 289 -1.14 4.93 -3.68
N LEU A 290 -0.56 4.44 -2.57
CA LEU A 290 -1.04 3.25 -1.89
C LEU A 290 -2.25 3.49 -0.97
N PHE A 291 -2.31 4.64 -0.30
CA PHE A 291 -3.24 4.84 0.83
C PHE A 291 -4.09 6.11 0.78
N ALA A 292 -3.77 7.11 -0.05
CA ALA A 292 -4.56 8.33 -0.07
C ALA A 292 -6.01 8.01 -0.48
N ALA A 293 -6.96 8.63 0.20
CA ALA A 293 -8.38 8.49 -0.16
C ALA A 293 -8.60 9.09 -1.55
N SER A 294 -9.51 8.50 -2.33
CA SER A 294 -9.91 9.11 -3.59
C SER A 294 -10.61 10.45 -3.33
N THR A 295 -10.23 11.49 -4.06
CA THR A 295 -10.85 12.83 -3.96
C THR A 295 -11.32 13.28 -5.33
N LEU A 296 -12.62 13.53 -5.48
CA LEU A 296 -13.16 14.13 -6.69
C LEU A 296 -12.78 15.62 -6.75
N GLY A 297 -12.03 16.00 -7.79
CA GLY A 297 -11.52 17.36 -7.95
C GLY A 297 -11.49 17.84 -9.39
N ASN A 298 -10.82 18.97 -9.61
CA ASN A 298 -10.75 19.70 -10.88
C ASN A 298 -12.13 20.20 -11.39
N LEU A 299 -13.02 20.53 -10.47
CA LEU A 299 -14.35 21.06 -10.76
C LEU A 299 -14.51 22.44 -10.09
N PRO A 300 -15.04 23.44 -10.81
CA PRO A 300 -15.34 24.74 -10.22
C PRO A 300 -16.62 24.68 -9.36
N ASP A 301 -16.78 25.62 -8.44
CA ASP A 301 -18.06 25.78 -7.73
C ASP A 301 -19.10 26.48 -8.61
N THR A 302 -18.66 27.34 -9.54
CA THR A 302 -19.56 28.15 -10.36
C THR A 302 -19.10 28.31 -11.81
N ARG A 303 -20.08 28.46 -12.72
CA ARG A 303 -19.89 28.89 -14.11
C ARG A 303 -20.99 29.83 -14.56
N THR A 304 -20.61 30.79 -15.41
CA THR A 304 -21.54 31.77 -15.96
C THR A 304 -21.42 31.84 -17.48
N PHE A 305 -22.55 31.73 -18.17
CA PHE A 305 -22.71 32.03 -19.58
C PHE A 305 -23.29 33.42 -19.76
N VAL A 306 -22.92 34.09 -20.85
CA VAL A 306 -23.50 35.39 -21.24
C VAL A 306 -23.89 35.34 -22.70
N TYR A 307 -25.14 35.67 -22.99
CA TYR A 307 -25.69 35.83 -24.34
C TYR A 307 -25.98 37.30 -24.62
N SER A 308 -25.50 37.81 -25.75
CA SER A 308 -25.82 39.15 -26.24
C SER A 308 -26.96 39.05 -27.27
N ILE A 309 -28.09 39.69 -26.96
CA ILE A 309 -29.22 39.84 -27.90
C ILE A 309 -28.77 40.56 -29.18
N PRO A 310 -28.10 41.73 -29.14
CA PRO A 310 -27.79 42.44 -30.37
C PRO A 310 -26.70 41.76 -31.21
N ASP A 311 -25.80 40.98 -30.61
CA ASP A 311 -24.80 40.21 -31.37
C ASP A 311 -25.27 38.80 -31.75
N GLN A 312 -26.39 38.35 -31.18
CA GLN A 312 -26.92 36.99 -31.32
C GLN A 312 -25.86 35.92 -31.03
N LEU A 313 -25.08 36.13 -29.96
CA LEU A 313 -23.87 35.36 -29.67
C LEU A 313 -23.72 35.05 -28.17
N LEU A 314 -23.29 33.83 -27.88
CA LEU A 314 -22.76 33.45 -26.57
C LEU A 314 -21.28 33.81 -26.46
N LEU A 315 -20.88 34.44 -25.37
CA LEU A 315 -19.46 34.70 -25.08
C LEU A 315 -18.66 33.39 -24.93
N SER A 316 -19.31 32.33 -24.42
CA SER A 316 -18.79 30.98 -24.39
C SER A 316 -19.90 30.04 -24.80
N SER A 317 -19.72 29.29 -25.89
CA SER A 317 -20.76 28.39 -26.42
C SER A 317 -20.88 27.10 -25.60
N ALA A 318 -19.82 26.69 -24.91
CA ALA A 318 -19.83 25.56 -23.98
C ALA A 318 -18.66 25.67 -22.98
N TYR A 319 -18.75 24.94 -21.87
CA TYR A 319 -17.62 24.68 -20.98
C TYR A 319 -17.32 23.18 -20.92
N GLU A 320 -16.06 22.82 -21.16
CA GLU A 320 -15.54 21.49 -20.88
C GLU A 320 -15.13 21.39 -19.40
N MET A 321 -15.51 20.28 -18.77
CA MET A 321 -15.09 19.90 -17.43
C MET A 321 -14.44 18.53 -17.49
N THR A 322 -13.28 18.40 -16.85
CA THR A 322 -12.55 17.13 -16.77
C THR A 322 -12.39 16.77 -15.29
N PRO A 323 -13.33 16.02 -14.70
CA PRO A 323 -13.16 15.55 -13.32
C PRO A 323 -11.85 14.79 -13.18
N LEU A 324 -11.16 14.96 -12.04
CA LEU A 324 -9.95 14.23 -11.70
C LEU A 324 -10.12 13.56 -10.33
N ASN A 325 -9.44 12.42 -10.15
CA ASN A 325 -9.09 11.97 -8.81
C ASN A 325 -7.83 12.74 -8.39
N THR A 326 -7.97 13.68 -7.45
CA THR A 326 -6.84 14.47 -6.96
C THR A 326 -6.23 13.91 -5.70
N GLY A 327 -6.80 12.82 -5.16
CA GLY A 327 -6.33 12.16 -3.95
C GLY A 327 -5.25 11.12 -4.25
N ASN A 328 -5.44 10.32 -5.30
CA ASN A 328 -4.52 9.29 -5.76
C ASN A 328 -4.63 9.08 -7.28
N ASP A 329 -3.86 8.12 -7.81
CA ASP A 329 -3.78 7.85 -9.25
C ASP A 329 -4.88 6.89 -9.77
N ASP A 330 -5.75 6.38 -8.90
CA ASP A 330 -6.82 5.47 -9.29
C ASP A 330 -7.92 6.20 -10.09
N PRO A 331 -8.43 5.58 -11.16
CA PRO A 331 -9.53 6.15 -11.92
C PRO A 331 -10.85 6.13 -11.12
N LEU A 332 -11.58 7.24 -11.16
CA LEU A 332 -12.92 7.36 -10.60
C LEU A 332 -13.96 7.31 -11.72
N THR A 333 -14.91 6.39 -11.62
CA THR A 333 -16.17 6.51 -12.36
C THR A 333 -16.96 7.70 -11.84
N TRP A 334 -17.62 8.46 -12.70
CA TRP A 334 -18.48 9.56 -12.27
C TRP A 334 -19.78 9.58 -13.07
N SER A 335 -20.80 10.21 -12.50
CA SER A 335 -22.10 10.43 -13.13
C SER A 335 -22.60 11.84 -12.85
N LEU A 336 -23.46 12.35 -13.73
CA LEU A 336 -24.03 13.68 -13.65
C LEU A 336 -25.51 13.64 -13.28
N ALA A 337 -25.93 14.62 -12.48
CA ALA A 337 -27.33 15.01 -12.37
C ALA A 337 -27.47 16.47 -12.85
N GLN A 338 -28.50 16.73 -13.65
CA GLN A 338 -28.79 18.06 -14.20
C GLN A 338 -30.01 18.67 -13.50
N ALA A 339 -29.90 19.94 -13.10
CA ALA A 339 -31.01 20.77 -12.64
C ALA A 339 -31.10 22.04 -13.51
N GLY A 340 -32.22 22.20 -14.22
CA GLY A 340 -32.45 23.31 -15.15
C GLY A 340 -32.60 22.81 -16.59
N GLU A 341 -33.43 23.51 -17.35
CA GLU A 341 -33.85 23.09 -18.70
C GLU A 341 -33.14 23.88 -19.81
N TRP A 342 -32.42 24.95 -19.48
CA TRP A 342 -31.85 25.87 -20.46
C TRP A 342 -30.51 25.43 -21.06
N PHE A 343 -29.96 24.30 -20.61
CA PHE A 343 -28.69 23.74 -21.06
C PHE A 343 -28.74 22.22 -21.10
N THR A 344 -27.72 21.61 -21.70
CA THR A 344 -27.47 20.17 -21.67
C THR A 344 -26.06 19.89 -21.15
N ALA A 345 -25.92 18.86 -20.31
CA ALA A 345 -24.63 18.29 -19.93
C ALA A 345 -24.42 16.93 -20.60
N THR A 346 -23.30 16.72 -21.30
CA THR A 346 -23.01 15.44 -21.99
C THR A 346 -21.51 15.13 -22.09
N PRO A 347 -21.07 13.86 -21.96
CA PRO A 347 -21.85 12.69 -21.54
C PRO A 347 -22.30 12.78 -20.07
N MET A 348 -23.28 11.96 -19.68
CA MET A 348 -23.83 11.94 -18.32
C MET A 348 -23.03 11.09 -17.34
N ASP A 349 -22.01 10.39 -17.82
CA ASP A 349 -21.11 9.54 -17.05
C ASP A 349 -19.75 9.45 -17.75
N GLY A 350 -18.75 8.98 -17.00
CA GLY A 350 -17.40 8.79 -17.51
C GLY A 350 -16.42 8.28 -16.44
N VAL A 351 -15.14 8.29 -16.78
CA VAL A 351 -14.04 7.85 -15.91
C VAL A 351 -12.89 8.84 -15.92
N THR A 352 -12.33 9.19 -14.77
CA THR A 352 -11.15 10.07 -14.68
C THR A 352 -9.87 9.34 -15.07
N PRO A 353 -8.85 10.03 -15.59
CA PRO A 353 -8.87 11.39 -16.14
C PRO A 353 -9.29 11.43 -17.62
N SER A 354 -9.64 10.28 -18.21
CA SER A 354 -9.81 10.11 -19.65
C SER A 354 -11.10 10.70 -20.21
N SER A 355 -12.10 10.97 -19.35
CA SER A 355 -13.42 11.46 -19.76
C SER A 355 -13.64 12.90 -19.30
N SER A 356 -14.13 13.73 -20.21
CA SER A 356 -14.67 15.07 -19.95
C SER A 356 -16.18 15.10 -20.19
N PHE A 357 -16.87 16.11 -19.65
CA PHE A 357 -18.22 16.47 -20.07
C PHE A 357 -18.33 17.94 -20.46
N TRP A 358 -19.29 18.22 -21.32
CA TRP A 358 -19.57 19.56 -21.85
C TRP A 358 -20.89 20.07 -21.30
N ILE A 359 -20.89 21.32 -20.85
CA ILE A 359 -22.10 22.07 -20.48
C ILE A 359 -22.37 23.07 -21.60
N THR A 360 -23.52 22.91 -22.28
CA THR A 360 -23.86 23.71 -23.47
C THR A 360 -25.25 24.33 -23.29
N PRO A 361 -25.41 25.66 -23.31
CA PRO A 361 -26.73 26.31 -23.33
C PRO A 361 -27.51 25.90 -24.59
N SER A 362 -28.79 25.57 -24.45
CA SER A 362 -29.59 24.98 -25.54
C SER A 362 -31.04 25.48 -25.62
N ALA A 363 -31.66 25.88 -24.50
CA ALA A 363 -33.08 26.24 -24.47
C ALA A 363 -33.34 27.49 -23.62
N PHE A 364 -33.09 28.66 -24.21
CA PHE A 364 -33.33 29.96 -23.57
C PHE A 364 -33.86 30.99 -24.57
N SER A 365 -34.47 32.07 -24.08
CA SER A 365 -34.96 33.16 -24.92
C SER A 365 -33.79 34.03 -25.39
N THR A 366 -33.69 34.25 -26.69
CA THR A 366 -32.65 35.09 -27.33
C THR A 366 -33.09 36.54 -27.53
N ASP A 367 -34.35 36.86 -27.24
CA ASP A 367 -34.96 38.15 -27.59
C ASP A 367 -35.37 38.97 -26.34
N THR A 368 -35.26 38.37 -25.15
CA THR A 368 -35.67 39.00 -23.90
C THR A 368 -34.54 38.97 -22.89
N VAL A 369 -34.25 40.11 -22.28
CA VAL A 369 -33.31 40.19 -21.15
C VAL A 369 -33.81 39.30 -20.02
N ALA A 370 -33.01 38.32 -19.63
CA ALA A 370 -33.38 37.29 -18.67
C ALA A 370 -32.15 36.72 -17.96
N SER A 371 -32.37 36.11 -16.80
CA SER A 371 -31.36 35.33 -16.09
C SER A 371 -31.92 33.95 -15.82
N TYR A 372 -31.15 32.93 -16.18
CA TYR A 372 -31.46 31.53 -15.92
C TYR A 372 -30.47 30.98 -14.92
N THR A 373 -30.94 30.16 -14.00
CA THR A 373 -30.10 29.43 -13.05
C THR A 373 -30.26 27.94 -13.27
N GLY A 374 -29.23 27.19 -12.93
CA GLY A 374 -29.21 25.74 -13.02
C GLY A 374 -28.02 25.18 -12.26
N ALA A 375 -27.88 23.86 -12.26
CA ALA A 375 -26.72 23.21 -11.69
C ALA A 375 -26.42 21.89 -12.38
N VAL A 376 -25.15 21.51 -12.36
CA VAL A 376 -24.70 20.14 -12.64
C VAL A 376 -24.08 19.60 -11.36
N THR A 377 -24.50 18.42 -10.94
CA THR A 377 -23.90 17.71 -9.82
C THR A 377 -23.12 16.51 -10.33
N VAL A 378 -21.83 16.46 -10.04
CA VAL A 378 -20.93 15.34 -10.38
C VAL A 378 -20.83 14.42 -9.16
N THR A 379 -21.12 13.14 -9.35
CA THR A 379 -21.13 12.14 -8.28
C THR A 379 -20.16 11.01 -8.62
N ALA A 380 -19.17 10.79 -7.76
CA ALA A 380 -18.24 9.66 -7.75
C ALA A 380 -18.71 8.57 -6.74
N PRO A 381 -18.06 7.39 -6.68
CA PRO A 381 -18.46 6.29 -5.79
C PRO A 381 -18.55 6.70 -4.31
N PRO A 382 -19.32 5.96 -3.50
CA PRO A 382 -19.39 6.19 -2.06
C PRO A 382 -18.00 6.15 -1.41
N GLY A 383 -17.72 7.10 -0.51
CA GLY A 383 -16.43 7.21 0.18
C GLY A 383 -15.39 8.05 -0.56
N THR A 384 -15.69 8.58 -1.76
CA THR A 384 -14.85 9.57 -2.41
C THR A 384 -15.06 10.96 -1.80
N ASP A 385 -13.97 11.57 -1.31
CA ASP A 385 -14.00 12.93 -0.79
C ASP A 385 -14.35 13.94 -1.88
N GLY A 386 -15.08 15.01 -1.54
CA GLY A 386 -15.57 16.00 -2.51
C GLY A 386 -16.73 15.52 -3.38
N SER A 387 -17.22 14.29 -3.22
CA SER A 387 -18.42 13.77 -3.89
C SER A 387 -19.65 13.78 -2.96
N PRO A 388 -20.83 14.22 -3.43
CA PRO A 388 -21.09 14.84 -4.73
C PRO A 388 -20.61 16.29 -4.80
N HIS A 389 -20.09 16.72 -5.95
CA HIS A 389 -19.68 18.10 -6.21
C HIS A 389 -20.74 18.83 -7.03
N ARG A 390 -21.21 19.99 -6.56
CA ARG A 390 -22.26 20.79 -7.23
C ARG A 390 -21.65 22.02 -7.90
N ILE A 391 -21.86 22.15 -9.21
CA ILE A 391 -21.47 23.31 -10.01
C ILE A 391 -22.71 24.16 -10.24
N ASP A 392 -22.73 25.37 -9.68
CA ASP A 392 -23.81 26.34 -9.90
C ASP A 392 -23.63 27.03 -11.25
N LEU A 393 -24.69 27.04 -12.06
CA LEU A 393 -24.71 27.60 -13.40
C LEU A 393 -25.63 28.82 -13.46
N THR A 394 -25.16 29.86 -14.13
CA THR A 394 -25.97 31.03 -14.48
C THR A 394 -25.84 31.32 -15.97
N LEU A 395 -26.94 31.61 -16.66
CA LEU A 395 -26.93 32.24 -17.98
C LEU A 395 -27.56 33.62 -17.87
N ARG A 396 -26.84 34.64 -18.35
CA ARG A 396 -27.33 36.01 -18.46
C ARG A 396 -27.59 36.37 -19.91
N VAL A 397 -28.82 36.70 -20.24
CA VAL A 397 -29.21 37.25 -21.54
C VAL A 397 -29.25 38.77 -21.40
N VAL A 398 -28.39 39.48 -22.14
CA VAL A 398 -28.20 40.92 -22.04
C VAL A 398 -28.48 41.63 -23.35
N ASN A 399 -29.01 42.85 -23.26
CA ASN A 399 -29.23 43.72 -24.42
C ASN A 399 -28.07 44.70 -24.58
N THR A 400 -26.85 44.18 -24.72
CA THR A 400 -25.63 44.99 -24.83
C THR A 400 -24.65 44.28 -25.75
N HIS A 401 -24.08 45.00 -26.71
CA HIS A 401 -23.05 44.47 -27.59
C HIS A 401 -21.80 44.07 -26.81
N PHE A 402 -21.20 42.95 -27.19
CA PHE A 402 -19.87 42.57 -26.75
C PHE A 402 -18.84 43.55 -27.31
N SER A 403 -18.06 44.15 -26.42
CA SER A 403 -16.91 44.97 -26.79
C SER A 403 -15.67 44.09 -26.74
N TYR A 404 -15.05 43.87 -27.88
CA TYR A 404 -13.78 43.15 -27.97
C TYR A 404 -12.63 44.15 -27.85
N ILE A 405 -11.82 44.01 -26.80
CA ILE A 405 -10.55 44.74 -26.71
C ILE A 405 -9.48 43.85 -27.32
N TYR A 406 -9.03 44.20 -28.52
CA TYR A 406 -7.90 43.54 -29.16
C TYR A 406 -6.61 44.15 -28.64
N PHE A 407 -5.83 43.38 -27.88
CA PHE A 407 -4.49 43.77 -27.50
C PHE A 407 -3.54 43.59 -28.69
N PRO A 408 -2.71 44.58 -29.04
CA PRO A 408 -1.69 44.39 -30.06
C PRO A 408 -0.72 43.31 -29.61
N LEU A 409 -0.45 42.35 -30.50
CA LEU A 409 0.56 41.33 -30.32
C LEU A 409 1.94 42.02 -30.21
N ILE A 410 2.57 41.98 -29.04
CA ILE A 410 3.97 42.38 -28.89
C ILE A 410 4.82 41.16 -29.28
N GLU A 411 5.11 41.02 -30.57
CA GLU A 411 6.19 40.15 -31.00
C GLU A 411 7.52 40.80 -30.61
N LYS A 412 8.26 40.15 -29.71
CA LYS A 412 9.61 40.54 -29.36
C LYS A 412 10.51 40.25 -30.57
N ALA A 413 10.78 41.27 -31.39
CA ALA A 413 11.76 41.18 -32.46
C ALA A 413 13.15 40.95 -31.84
N SER A 414 13.59 39.69 -31.80
CA SER A 414 14.97 39.33 -31.50
C SER A 414 15.85 39.77 -32.67
N TYR A 415 16.35 41.01 -32.63
CA TYR A 415 17.43 41.44 -33.50
C TYR A 415 18.69 40.65 -33.13
N PHE A 416 19.00 39.61 -33.91
CA PHE A 416 20.36 39.09 -34.00
C PHE A 416 21.23 40.16 -34.66
N LEU A 417 22.01 40.89 -33.85
CA LEU A 417 23.15 41.64 -34.34
C LEU A 417 24.22 40.64 -34.79
N ASN A 418 24.21 40.34 -36.10
CA ASN A 418 25.32 39.68 -36.76
C ASN A 418 26.46 40.70 -36.93
N THR A 419 27.37 40.78 -35.97
CA THR A 419 28.64 41.48 -36.14
C THR A 419 29.66 40.53 -36.73
N SER A 420 29.61 40.33 -38.04
CA SER A 420 30.78 39.86 -38.80
C SER A 420 31.62 41.08 -39.19
N GLY A 421 32.82 41.20 -38.64
CA GLY A 421 33.73 42.28 -38.95
C GLY A 421 35.19 41.95 -38.62
N LYS A 422 35.85 41.32 -39.59
CA LYS A 422 37.31 41.19 -39.80
C LYS A 422 38.10 40.24 -38.91
#